data_AF-A0A2S9GHQ7-F1
#
_entry.id   AF-A0A2S9GHQ7-F1
#
_cell.length_a   1.000
_cell.length_b   1.000
_cell.length_c   1.000
_cell.angle_alpha   90.00
_cell.angle_beta   90.00
_cell.angle_gamma   90.00
#
_symmetry.space_group_name_H-M   'P 1'
#
loop_
_entity.id
_entity.type
_entity.pdbx_description
1 polymer ?
#
loop_
_entity_poly.entity_id
_entity_poly.type
_entity_poly.pdbx_seq_one_letter_code
_entity_poly.pdbx_strand_id
1 'polypeptide(L)'
;TFGHIGKPFLTYVQRTRATDDGRPLHAETGYLRVPGPNRVEWILAHPTGITEIQEGAVSVDGDTLEMDLFAAGLGRSESAKEVVS
;
A
#
# COMPACT_ATOMS: atom_id res chain seq x y z
N THR A 1 -6.94 4.60 6.37
CA THR A 1 -7.18 3.99 7.69
C THR A 1 -6.30 2.79 7.85
N PHE A 2 -5.62 2.69 9.00
CA PHE A 2 -4.93 1.47 9.43
C PHE A 2 -5.75 0.78 10.53
N GLY A 3 -5.73 -0.55 10.55
CA GLY A 3 -6.33 -1.37 11.59
C GLY A 3 -5.55 -2.65 11.82
N HIS A 4 -5.92 -3.44 12.83
CA HIS A 4 -5.30 -4.75 13.07
C HIS A 4 -6.29 -5.73 13.70
N ILE A 5 -5.97 -7.02 13.59
CA ILE A 5 -6.70 -8.11 14.24
C ILE A 5 -5.84 -8.87 15.27
N GLY A 6 -4.72 -8.28 15.69
CA GLY A 6 -3.77 -8.90 16.64
C GLY A 6 -2.77 -9.86 16.00
N LYS A 7 -2.68 -9.87 14.66
CA LYS A 7 -1.66 -10.59 13.88
C LYS A 7 -0.56 -9.61 13.41
N PRO A 8 0.64 -10.09 13.01
CA PRO A 8 1.78 -9.23 12.65
C PRO A 8 1.64 -8.59 11.26
N PHE A 9 0.51 -7.91 11.05
CA PHE A 9 0.23 -7.08 9.88
C PHE A 9 -0.88 -6.08 10.22
N LEU A 10 -0.89 -4.95 9.52
CA LEU A 10 -1.97 -3.99 9.55
C LEU A 10 -2.87 -4.17 8.33
N THR A 11 -4.16 -3.96 8.49
CA THR A 11 -5.05 -3.69 7.36
C THR A 11 -4.90 -2.22 6.96
N TYR A 12 -4.95 -1.95 5.67
CA TYR A 12 -4.88 -0.60 5.12
C TYR A 12 -5.99 -0.37 4.10
N VAL A 13 -6.64 0.78 4.20
CA VAL A 13 -7.65 1.24 3.23
C VAL A 13 -7.49 2.73 2.99
N GLN A 14 -7.45 3.14 1.73
CA GLN A 14 -7.36 4.52 1.29
C GLN A 14 -8.46 4.80 0.26
N ARG A 15 -9.02 6.00 0.31
CA ARG A 15 -10.00 6.51 -0.66
C ARG A 15 -9.73 7.98 -0.90
N THR A 16 -9.50 8.36 -2.15
CA THR A 16 -9.37 9.75 -2.59
C THR A 16 -10.70 10.26 -3.15
N ARG A 17 -10.88 11.58 -3.08
CA ARG A 17 -12.02 12.29 -3.65
C ARG A 17 -11.52 13.58 -4.28
N ALA A 18 -12.21 14.07 -5.32
CA ALA A 18 -11.89 15.36 -5.90
C ALA A 18 -12.20 16.48 -4.91
N THR A 19 -11.40 17.55 -4.93
CA THR A 19 -11.52 18.66 -3.97
C THR A 19 -12.65 19.64 -4.33
N ASP A 20 -13.08 19.66 -5.59
CA ASP A 20 -14.11 20.56 -6.12
C ASP A 20 -15.53 20.06 -5.85
N ASP A 21 -15.81 18.77 -6.09
CA ASP A 21 -17.15 18.19 -6.01
C ASP A 21 -17.27 16.95 -5.09
N GLY A 22 -16.16 16.47 -4.53
CA GLY A 22 -16.14 15.33 -3.63
C GLY A 22 -16.39 13.97 -4.29
N ARG A 23 -16.44 13.91 -5.64
CA ARG A 23 -16.61 12.65 -6.38
C ARG A 23 -15.48 11.66 -6.01
N PRO A 24 -15.79 10.36 -5.88
CA PRO A 24 -14.75 9.36 -5.68
C PRO A 24 -13.74 9.36 -6.83
N LEU A 25 -12.46 9.24 -6.49
CA LEU A 25 -11.37 9.05 -7.43
C LEU A 25 -10.75 7.66 -7.22
N HIS A 26 -9.45 7.59 -6.93
CA HIS A 26 -8.76 6.34 -6.63
C HIS A 26 -9.10 5.82 -5.23
N ALA A 27 -9.00 4.50 -5.07
CA ALA A 27 -8.99 3.83 -3.79
C ALA A 27 -7.95 2.71 -3.84
N GLU A 28 -7.47 2.27 -2.70
CA GLU A 28 -6.59 1.11 -2.60
C GLU A 28 -6.80 0.45 -1.25
N THR A 29 -6.56 -0.85 -1.20
CA THR A 29 -6.71 -1.62 0.02
C THR A 29 -5.68 -2.73 0.05
N GLY A 30 -5.28 -3.11 1.26
CA GLY A 30 -4.26 -4.14 1.38
C GLY A 30 -3.74 -4.33 2.79
N TYR A 31 -2.51 -4.82 2.87
CA TYR A 31 -1.86 -5.17 4.12
C TYR A 31 -0.44 -4.61 4.19
N LEU A 32 -0.10 -4.02 5.34
CA LEU A 32 1.27 -3.64 5.69
C LEU A 32 1.83 -4.71 6.63
N ARG A 33 2.94 -5.33 6.28
CA ARG A 33 3.54 -6.48 6.99
C ARG A 33 4.95 -6.14 7.44
N VAL A 34 5.37 -6.72 8.56
CA VAL A 34 6.74 -6.61 9.08
C VAL A 34 7.29 -8.03 9.21
N PRO A 35 7.90 -8.59 8.14
CA PRO A 35 8.34 -9.98 8.11
C PRO A 35 9.59 -10.24 8.99
N GLY A 36 10.29 -9.18 9.39
CA GLY A 36 11.46 -9.23 10.26
C GLY A 36 11.93 -7.84 10.67
N PRO A 37 12.98 -7.73 11.51
CA PRO A 37 13.51 -6.44 11.93
C PRO A 37 13.92 -5.56 10.74
N ASN A 38 13.55 -4.28 10.80
CA ASN A 38 13.88 -3.25 9.81
C ASN A 38 13.41 -3.56 8.37
N ARG A 39 12.44 -4.46 8.20
CA ARG A 39 11.83 -4.78 6.90
C ARG A 39 10.34 -4.54 6.91
N VAL A 40 9.83 -4.05 5.79
CA VAL A 40 8.41 -3.82 5.58
C VAL A 40 8.00 -4.30 4.19
N GLU A 41 6.81 -4.87 4.10
CA GLU A 41 6.15 -5.23 2.84
C GLU A 41 4.77 -4.56 2.80
N TRP A 42 4.40 -3.96 1.68
CA TRP A 42 3.06 -3.39 1.47
C TRP A 42 2.40 -4.04 0.26
N ILE A 43 1.34 -4.81 0.54
CA ILE A 43 0.62 -5.58 -0.47
C ILE A 43 -0.68 -4.86 -0.77
N LEU A 44 -0.87 -4.39 -2.00
CA LEU A 44 -1.97 -3.51 -2.40
C LEU A 44 -2.77 -4.06 -3.57
N ALA A 45 -4.07 -3.80 -3.53
CA ALA A 45 -4.99 -3.99 -4.65
C ALA A 45 -5.62 -2.64 -5.03
N HIS A 46 -5.63 -2.36 -6.33
CA HIS A 46 -6.16 -1.15 -6.93
C HIS A 46 -7.42 -1.49 -7.76
N PRO A 47 -8.48 -0.66 -7.70
CA PRO A 47 -9.72 -0.87 -8.45
C PRO A 47 -9.52 -0.75 -9.97
N THR A 48 -8.35 -0.29 -10.41
CA THR A 48 -7.93 -0.21 -11.82
C THR A 48 -7.46 -1.54 -12.40
N GLY A 49 -7.50 -2.63 -11.63
CA GLY A 49 -7.06 -3.96 -12.07
C GLY A 49 -5.56 -4.21 -11.88
N ILE A 50 -4.93 -3.47 -10.95
CA ILE A 50 -3.51 -3.58 -10.61
C ILE A 50 -3.37 -4.15 -9.20
N THR A 51 -2.38 -5.01 -8.99
CA THR A 51 -1.88 -5.40 -7.67
C THR A 51 -0.43 -4.99 -7.55
N GLU A 52 -0.02 -4.52 -6.38
CA GLU A 52 1.34 -4.07 -6.12
C GLU A 52 1.90 -4.73 -4.86
N ILE A 53 3.17 -5.11 -4.93
CA ILE A 53 3.97 -5.50 -3.78
C ILE A 53 5.11 -4.49 -3.69
N GLN A 54 5.11 -3.71 -2.62
CA GLN A 54 6.24 -2.85 -2.25
C GLN A 54 7.04 -3.50 -1.14
N GLU A 55 8.37 -3.39 -1.23
CA GLU A 55 9.28 -3.89 -0.21
C GLU A 55 10.30 -2.82 0.14
N GLY A 56 10.84 -2.88 1.35
CA GLY A 56 11.94 -2.01 1.71
C GLY A 56 12.28 -1.97 3.19
N ALA A 57 12.91 -0.87 3.58
CA ALA A 57 13.41 -0.65 4.94
C ALA A 57 12.42 0.14 5.78
N VAL A 58 12.39 -0.15 7.07
CA VAL A 58 11.65 0.64 8.06
C VAL A 58 12.55 0.95 9.25
N SER A 59 12.49 2.20 9.71
CA SER A 59 13.22 2.69 10.89
C SER A 59 12.30 3.50 11.80
N VAL A 60 12.66 3.59 13.08
CA VAL A 60 11.99 4.42 14.07
C VAL A 60 13.01 5.37 14.66
N ASP A 61 12.73 6.66 14.64
CA ASP A 61 13.51 7.71 15.31
C ASP A 61 12.58 8.56 16.18
N GLY A 62 12.65 8.35 17.50
CA GLY A 62 11.71 8.92 18.47
C GLY A 62 10.27 8.56 18.12
N ASP A 63 9.47 9.56 17.76
CA ASP A 63 8.06 9.42 17.38
C ASP A 63 7.85 9.30 15.86
N THR A 64 8.93 9.22 15.08
CA THR A 64 8.88 9.14 13.61
C THR A 64 9.08 7.70 13.15
N LEU A 65 8.16 7.21 12.30
CA LEU A 65 8.31 5.98 11.54
C LEU A 65 8.64 6.35 10.09
N GLU A 66 9.80 5.93 9.60
CA GLU A 66 10.22 6.14 8.22
C GLU A 66 10.21 4.81 7.47
N MET A 67 9.61 4.81 6.28
CA MET A 67 9.55 3.64 5.39
C MET A 67 10.06 4.06 4.02
N ASP A 68 11.14 3.43 3.57
CA ASP A 68 11.68 3.58 2.22
C ASP A 68 11.31 2.34 1.41
N LEU A 69 10.47 2.50 0.40
CA LEU A 69 9.77 1.44 -0.30
C LEU A 69 9.97 1.57 -1.81
N PHE A 70 10.20 0.44 -2.47
CA PHE A 70 10.17 0.33 -3.92
C PHE A 70 9.19 -0.76 -4.36
N ALA A 71 8.63 -0.62 -5.56
CA ALA A 71 7.77 -1.65 -6.15
C ALA A 71 8.61 -2.88 -6.53
N ALA A 72 8.46 -3.97 -5.78
CA ALA A 72 9.13 -5.24 -6.01
C ALA A 72 8.36 -6.14 -7.00
N GLY A 73 7.05 -5.93 -7.13
CA GLY A 73 6.22 -6.68 -8.07
C GLY A 73 4.91 -5.97 -8.42
N LEU A 74 4.53 -6.08 -9.69
CA LEU A 74 3.25 -5.59 -10.21
C LEU A 74 2.50 -6.73 -10.91
N GLY A 75 1.22 -6.88 -10.57
CA GLY A 75 0.27 -7.74 -11.26
C GLY A 75 -0.78 -6.88 -11.96
N ARG A 76 -1.24 -7.33 -13.13
CA ARG A 76 -2.15 -6.56 -13.98
C ARG A 76 -3.20 -7.46 -14.62
N SER A 77 -4.48 -7.10 -14.51
CA SER A 77 -5.54 -7.72 -15.29
C SER A 77 -5.46 -7.32 -16.76
N GLU A 78 -5.99 -8.14 -17.67
CA GLU A 78 -5.86 -7.93 -19.13
C GLU A 78 -6.25 -6.53 -19.61
N SER A 79 -7.33 -5.96 -19.06
CA SER A 79 -7.85 -4.64 -19.44
C SER A 79 -7.20 -3.45 -18.74
N ALA A 80 -6.34 -3.71 -17.73
CA ALA A 80 -5.75 -2.64 -16.95
C ALA A 80 -4.65 -1.93 -17.74
N LYS A 81 -4.51 -0.61 -17.53
CA LYS A 81 -3.47 0.19 -18.17
C LYS A 81 -2.08 -0.30 -17.78
N GLU A 82 -1.14 -0.23 -18.70
CA GLU A 82 0.27 -0.49 -18.39
C GLU A 82 0.81 0.54 -17.38
N VAL A 83 1.43 0.02 -16.33
CA VAL A 83 2.12 0.76 -15.29
C VAL A 83 3.46 0.06 -15.07
N VAL A 84 4.54 0.84 -15.06
CA VAL A 84 5.91 0.35 -14.88
C VAL A 84 6.51 1.01 -13.63
N SER A 85 7.30 0.22 -12.88
CA SER A 85 8.03 0.65 -11.67
C SER A 85 9.31 1.42 -12.02
#